data_AF-A0AAN8DZ02-F1
#
_entry.id   AF-A0AAN8DZ02-F1
#
_cell.length_a   1.000
_cell.length_b   1.000
_cell.length_c   1.000
_cell.angle_alpha   90.00
_cell.angle_beta   90.00
_cell.angle_gamma   90.00
#
_symmetry.space_group_name_H-M   'P 1'
#
loop_
_entity.id
_entity.type
_entity.pdbx_description
1 polymer ?
#
loop_
_entity_poly.entity_id
_entity_poly.type
_entity_poly.pdbx_seq_one_letter_code
_entity_poly.pdbx_strand_id
1 'polypeptide(L)'
;MVSPPSLSRGSETAGTLLSPNSTLNTPCNDRSQPHLNLDPLPTDEDGSCYTELYPGPQSYVERLRVEEGSLGIDPLRAEDRGFYFSPSVETVSSFKPNRYQSPLMPKENKPLEVGILRRVKELLSEVDPRTAAKHITKADCMVARILEVTPEVQRMMGVSSGMEFLTLPHGQQMRLDLLERLQTMSIMLAVDVLGCTGTTEERAGLLHKIIQIAAELKSTMGNMFGFTAVMRALELPQVSRLEQTWTVLRQRHTEGAILYEKTLRPFMKSLNDGRESCPLSNTSFPHVLPLLSLLEKSMVVGEGTEPWEVAEAGVDVVMFHLGAARTIAQLGGIYRSNAESKLQGFQGQAEVLELFLTDFQMRLLWGSRGAEESQVLRHAKFDQVLTALSNRLEPPVRPR
;
A
#
# COMPACT_ATOMS: atom_id res chain seq x y z
N MET A 1 -50.34 -44.01 -38.07
CA MET A 1 -51.30 -45.15 -38.06
C MET A 1 -51.22 -45.78 -36.68
N VAL A 2 -52.37 -46.02 -36.00
CA VAL A 2 -52.51 -46.83 -34.76
C VAL A 2 -51.82 -46.27 -33.48
N SER A 3 -52.31 -46.63 -32.28
CA SER A 3 -51.94 -46.01 -30.97
C SER A 3 -52.00 -47.02 -29.75
N PRO A 4 -52.33 -46.66 -28.46
CA PRO A 4 -51.97 -47.38 -27.20
C PRO A 4 -52.89 -48.61 -26.87
N PRO A 5 -52.87 -49.31 -25.68
CA PRO A 5 -52.33 -49.02 -24.33
C PRO A 5 -51.64 -50.26 -23.63
N SER A 6 -51.57 -50.54 -22.30
CA SER A 6 -52.16 -50.00 -21.03
C SER A 6 -51.47 -50.45 -19.71
N LEU A 7 -51.44 -49.54 -18.70
CA LEU A 7 -51.82 -49.66 -17.26
C LEU A 7 -51.87 -51.02 -16.51
N SER A 8 -51.50 -51.02 -15.22
CA SER A 8 -51.98 -51.92 -14.13
C SER A 8 -51.64 -51.34 -12.72
N ARG A 9 -52.19 -51.84 -11.60
CA ARG A 9 -52.15 -51.18 -10.26
C ARG A 9 -52.46 -52.11 -9.06
N GLY A 10 -51.81 -51.89 -7.90
CA GLY A 10 -52.24 -52.35 -6.55
C GLY A 10 -51.28 -53.32 -5.82
N SER A 11 -51.40 -53.62 -4.51
CA SER A 11 -52.24 -53.06 -3.41
C SER A 11 -51.72 -53.54 -2.02
N GLU A 12 -52.26 -53.01 -0.92
CA GLU A 12 -51.83 -53.22 0.50
C GLU A 12 -52.57 -54.35 1.26
N THR A 13 -52.25 -54.51 2.56
CA THR A 13 -52.95 -55.14 3.75
C THR A 13 -52.28 -56.36 4.41
N ALA A 14 -52.42 -56.67 5.72
CA ALA A 14 -52.66 -55.86 6.95
C ALA A 14 -52.51 -56.72 8.25
N GLY A 15 -52.18 -56.09 9.40
CA GLY A 15 -52.42 -56.60 10.78
C GLY A 15 -51.30 -57.44 11.46
N THR A 16 -51.22 -57.56 12.80
CA THR A 16 -51.98 -56.91 13.91
C THR A 16 -51.28 -57.08 15.30
N LEU A 17 -51.63 -56.26 16.31
CA LEU A 17 -51.42 -56.43 17.79
C LEU A 17 -49.96 -56.27 18.31
N LEU A 18 -49.66 -55.73 19.52
CA LEU A 18 -50.45 -55.32 20.71
C LEU A 18 -49.74 -54.17 21.49
N SER A 19 -50.41 -53.53 22.47
CA SER A 19 -49.86 -52.54 23.42
C SER A 19 -50.37 -52.82 24.85
N PRO A 20 -49.78 -52.22 25.91
CA PRO A 20 -50.20 -50.90 26.42
C PRO A 20 -48.95 -50.03 26.82
N ASN A 21 -48.93 -48.97 27.66
CA ASN A 21 -49.90 -48.40 28.61
C ASN A 21 -49.69 -46.88 28.92
N SER A 22 -50.45 -46.37 29.89
CA SER A 22 -50.49 -45.05 30.55
C SER A 22 -49.22 -44.68 31.39
N THR A 23 -49.04 -43.46 31.95
CA THR A 23 -49.97 -42.36 32.32
C THR A 23 -49.27 -40.99 32.40
N LEU A 24 -50.02 -39.88 32.44
CA LEU A 24 -49.50 -38.50 32.67
C LEU A 24 -49.11 -38.23 34.14
N ASN A 25 -48.19 -37.26 34.35
CA ASN A 25 -48.20 -36.33 35.50
C ASN A 25 -47.29 -35.10 35.26
N THR A 26 -47.60 -33.99 35.94
CA THR A 26 -46.90 -32.68 35.96
C THR A 26 -47.23 -32.04 37.33
N PRO A 27 -46.47 -31.08 37.94
CA PRO A 27 -45.43 -30.22 37.36
C PRO A 27 -44.17 -29.97 38.24
N CYS A 28 -43.37 -28.97 37.84
CA CYS A 28 -42.51 -28.06 38.63
C CYS A 28 -41.01 -28.03 38.24
N ASN A 29 -40.38 -26.88 38.49
CA ASN A 29 -38.97 -26.54 38.24
C ASN A 29 -38.03 -27.38 39.14
N ASP A 30 -36.77 -27.68 38.77
CA ASP A 30 -35.70 -26.67 38.78
C ASP A 30 -34.52 -26.93 37.81
N ARG A 31 -33.58 -25.98 37.84
CA ARG A 31 -32.46 -25.66 36.96
C ARG A 31 -31.28 -26.64 37.02
N SER A 32 -30.75 -27.05 35.86
CA SER A 32 -29.39 -27.61 35.70
C SER A 32 -28.88 -27.48 34.27
N GLN A 33 -27.60 -27.18 34.08
CA GLN A 33 -26.93 -27.13 32.77
C GLN A 33 -26.25 -28.48 32.46
N PRO A 34 -26.37 -29.04 31.24
CA PRO A 34 -25.49 -30.11 30.79
C PRO A 34 -24.19 -29.55 30.21
N HIS A 35 -23.07 -30.21 30.50
CA HIS A 35 -21.79 -29.95 29.83
C HIS A 35 -21.84 -30.46 28.38
N LEU A 36 -21.08 -29.81 27.49
CA LEU A 36 -20.73 -30.35 26.18
C LEU A 36 -19.21 -30.57 26.15
N ASN A 37 -18.80 -31.74 25.66
CA ASN A 37 -17.39 -32.06 25.44
C ASN A 37 -16.88 -31.29 24.21
N LEU A 38 -15.60 -30.90 24.23
CA LEU A 38 -14.87 -30.49 23.05
C LEU A 38 -13.86 -31.59 22.68
N ASP A 39 -14.03 -32.18 21.50
CA ASP A 39 -12.94 -32.88 20.81
C ASP A 39 -12.02 -31.82 20.16
N PRO A 40 -10.69 -32.02 20.16
CA PRO A 40 -9.75 -31.05 19.58
C PRO A 40 -9.72 -31.13 18.05
N LEU A 41 -9.85 -29.99 17.38
CA LEU A 41 -9.52 -29.85 15.95
C LEU A 41 -7.99 -29.83 15.76
N PRO A 42 -7.48 -30.21 14.57
CA PRO A 42 -6.05 -30.19 14.28
C PRO A 42 -5.50 -28.76 14.21
N THR A 43 -4.21 -28.61 14.50
CA THR A 43 -3.43 -27.38 14.34
C THR A 43 -2.93 -27.24 12.90
N ASP A 44 -3.45 -26.29 12.15
CA ASP A 44 -2.80 -25.79 10.92
C ASP A 44 -1.75 -24.73 11.28
N GLU A 45 -0.50 -24.94 10.86
CA GLU A 45 0.57 -23.93 10.96
C GLU A 45 0.57 -23.01 9.72
N ASP A 46 -0.42 -22.11 9.60
CA ASP A 46 -0.39 -21.05 8.58
C ASP A 46 -0.62 -19.65 9.20
N GLY A 47 0.49 -18.94 9.45
CA GLY A 47 0.59 -17.80 10.36
C GLY A 47 0.14 -16.45 9.78
N SER A 48 -1.13 -16.31 9.41
CA SER A 48 -1.69 -15.01 8.99
C SER A 48 -1.86 -14.03 10.17
N CYS A 49 -0.78 -13.30 10.48
CA CYS A 49 -0.64 -12.45 11.67
C CYS A 49 -1.55 -11.19 11.71
N TYR A 50 -2.38 -10.95 10.68
CA TYR A 50 -3.44 -9.91 10.72
C TYR A 50 -4.84 -10.47 11.02
N THR A 51 -5.04 -11.80 10.96
CA THR A 51 -6.31 -12.46 11.31
C THR A 51 -6.31 -13.09 12.70
N GLU A 52 -5.16 -13.19 13.38
CA GLU A 52 -5.16 -13.39 14.83
C GLU A 52 -5.85 -12.21 15.52
N LEU A 53 -7.00 -12.48 16.11
CA LEU A 53 -7.66 -11.57 17.04
C LEU A 53 -6.82 -11.50 18.32
N TYR A 54 -5.82 -10.62 18.33
CA TYR A 54 -5.17 -10.13 19.54
C TYR A 54 -6.23 -9.90 20.63
N PRO A 55 -5.98 -10.26 21.92
CA PRO A 55 -6.87 -9.92 23.02
C PRO A 55 -7.23 -8.43 22.97
N GLY A 56 -8.50 -8.15 22.69
CA GLY A 56 -8.84 -7.03 21.82
C GLY A 56 -8.46 -5.65 22.35
N PRO A 57 -8.02 -4.71 21.49
CA PRO A 57 -8.18 -3.31 21.81
C PRO A 57 -9.67 -3.04 22.04
N GLN A 58 -9.97 -2.22 23.05
CA GLN A 58 -11.33 -1.91 23.51
C GLN A 58 -12.33 -1.75 22.37
N SER A 59 -13.50 -2.37 22.52
CA SER A 59 -14.63 -2.23 21.60
C SER A 59 -14.88 -0.75 21.30
N TYR A 60 -15.36 -0.42 20.10
CA TYR A 60 -15.78 0.94 19.77
C TYR A 60 -16.77 1.49 20.82
N VAL A 61 -17.64 0.62 21.37
CA VAL A 61 -18.58 0.95 22.46
C VAL A 61 -17.87 1.17 23.80
N GLU A 62 -16.74 0.53 24.06
CA GLU A 62 -15.94 0.75 25.28
C GLU A 62 -15.09 2.02 25.18
N ARG A 63 -14.49 2.31 24.01
CA ARG A 63 -13.72 3.54 23.81
C ARG A 63 -14.58 4.80 24.01
N LEU A 64 -15.79 4.82 23.47
CA LEU A 64 -16.77 5.87 23.75
C LEU A 64 -17.08 6.02 25.25
N ARG A 65 -17.24 4.92 25.98
CA ARG A 65 -17.48 4.94 27.45
C ARG A 65 -16.26 5.41 28.24
N VAL A 66 -15.04 5.18 27.75
CA VAL A 66 -13.81 5.70 28.36
C VAL A 66 -13.69 7.21 28.11
N GLU A 67 -14.07 7.71 26.93
CA GLU A 67 -14.14 9.16 26.68
C GLU A 67 -15.22 9.85 27.53
N GLU A 68 -16.41 9.25 27.69
CA GLU A 68 -17.45 9.76 28.61
C GLU A 68 -17.02 9.69 30.09
N GLY A 69 -16.31 8.63 30.49
CA GLY A 69 -15.82 8.46 31.86
C GLY A 69 -14.61 9.31 32.21
N SER A 70 -13.83 9.75 31.23
CA SER A 70 -12.56 10.48 31.43
C SER A 70 -12.73 12.00 31.38
N LEU A 71 -13.67 12.54 32.15
CA LEU A 71 -13.80 13.99 32.44
C LEU A 71 -12.67 14.53 33.37
N GLY A 72 -11.46 13.98 33.25
CA GLY A 72 -10.25 14.57 33.79
C GLY A 72 -9.88 15.80 32.98
N ILE A 73 -10.00 16.99 33.59
CA ILE A 73 -9.74 18.26 32.93
C ILE A 73 -8.23 18.40 32.65
N ASP A 74 -7.82 18.19 31.41
CA ASP A 74 -6.54 18.67 30.89
C ASP A 74 -6.52 20.21 30.96
N PRO A 75 -5.59 20.84 31.70
CA PRO A 75 -5.52 22.29 31.84
C PRO A 75 -5.41 23.04 30.51
N LEU A 76 -4.90 22.41 29.44
CA LEU A 76 -4.77 23.01 28.12
C LEU A 76 -6.08 23.01 27.30
N ARG A 77 -7.15 22.38 27.80
CA ARG A 77 -8.49 22.35 27.15
C ARG A 77 -9.54 23.23 27.84
N ALA A 78 -9.15 24.04 28.83
CA ALA A 78 -10.10 24.78 29.66
C ALA A 78 -10.81 25.97 28.96
N GLU A 79 -10.24 26.53 27.88
CA GLU A 79 -10.71 27.79 27.26
C GLU A 79 -11.46 27.64 25.93
N ASP A 80 -11.23 26.61 25.11
CA ASP A 80 -11.96 26.42 23.83
C ASP A 80 -13.30 25.69 24.02
N ARG A 81 -14.22 26.37 24.70
CA ARG A 81 -15.51 25.81 25.13
C ARG A 81 -16.59 25.96 24.06
N GLY A 82 -16.61 25.05 23.08
CA GLY A 82 -17.87 24.67 22.41
C GLY A 82 -17.94 24.73 20.89
N PHE A 83 -16.83 24.83 20.15
CA PHE A 83 -16.86 24.72 18.69
C PHE A 83 -16.76 23.26 18.21
N TYR A 84 -17.91 22.64 17.95
CA TYR A 84 -18.00 21.37 17.20
C TYR A 84 -17.60 21.58 15.73
N PHE A 85 -16.30 21.58 15.45
CA PHE A 85 -15.80 21.55 14.07
C PHE A 85 -16.16 20.22 13.40
N SER A 86 -16.98 20.28 12.35
CA SER A 86 -17.19 19.14 11.46
C SER A 86 -15.90 18.87 10.66
N PRO A 87 -15.49 17.60 10.47
CA PRO A 87 -14.37 17.26 9.59
C PRO A 87 -14.60 17.78 8.17
N SER A 88 -13.55 18.29 7.54
CA SER A 88 -13.62 18.87 6.20
C SER A 88 -13.34 17.82 5.13
N VAL A 89 -14.19 17.75 4.10
CA VAL A 89 -13.90 16.95 2.90
C VAL A 89 -12.90 17.71 2.03
N GLU A 90 -11.71 17.13 1.83
CA GLU A 90 -10.72 17.66 0.90
C GLU A 90 -11.12 17.30 -0.54
N THR A 91 -11.20 18.29 -1.44
CA THR A 91 -11.67 18.11 -2.83
C THR A 91 -10.64 18.49 -3.90
N VAL A 92 -9.40 18.78 -3.47
CA VAL A 92 -8.27 19.12 -4.34
C VAL A 92 -7.00 18.53 -3.75
N SER A 93 -6.12 17.99 -4.59
CA SER A 93 -4.85 17.39 -4.17
C SER A 93 -4.03 18.32 -3.27
N SER A 94 -3.28 17.77 -2.33
CA SER A 94 -2.31 18.53 -1.54
C SER A 94 -1.14 19.05 -2.39
N PHE A 95 -0.77 18.34 -3.47
CA PHE A 95 0.31 18.75 -4.38
C PHE A 95 -0.10 19.97 -5.23
N LYS A 96 0.84 20.90 -5.42
CA LYS A 96 0.69 22.17 -6.14
C LYS A 96 1.95 22.46 -6.97
N PRO A 97 2.26 21.65 -8.01
CA PRO A 97 3.50 21.79 -8.78
C PRO A 97 3.63 23.14 -9.49
N ASN A 98 2.52 23.84 -9.73
CA ASN A 98 2.50 25.22 -10.25
C ASN A 98 2.98 26.29 -9.25
N ARG A 99 2.85 26.04 -7.94
CA ARG A 99 3.29 26.93 -6.85
C ARG A 99 4.62 26.51 -6.24
N TYR A 100 5.02 25.26 -6.47
CA TYR A 100 6.25 24.67 -5.96
C TYR A 100 7.49 25.40 -6.47
N GLN A 101 8.40 25.74 -5.55
CA GLN A 101 9.63 26.48 -5.80
C GLN A 101 10.82 25.69 -5.26
N SER A 102 11.95 25.80 -5.96
CA SER A 102 13.10 24.90 -5.82
C SER A 102 14.41 25.68 -6.06
N PRO A 103 15.47 25.45 -5.27
CA PRO A 103 16.82 25.88 -5.64
C PRO A 103 17.41 25.05 -6.80
N LEU A 104 16.96 23.79 -6.96
CA LEU A 104 17.42 22.85 -7.98
C LEU A 104 16.74 23.07 -9.36
N MET A 105 15.70 23.89 -9.45
CA MET A 105 14.82 23.96 -10.63
C MET A 105 14.25 25.38 -10.88
N PRO A 106 14.39 25.94 -12.10
CA PRO A 106 13.85 27.26 -12.44
C PRO A 106 12.32 27.25 -12.46
N LYS A 107 11.65 28.39 -12.24
CA LYS A 107 10.17 28.49 -12.20
C LYS A 107 9.47 27.97 -13.47
N GLU A 108 10.09 28.12 -14.63
CA GLU A 108 9.53 27.69 -15.93
C GLU A 108 10.35 26.56 -16.57
N ASN A 109 10.69 25.53 -15.79
CA ASN A 109 11.43 24.36 -16.28
C ASN A 109 10.66 23.58 -17.36
N LYS A 110 11.42 22.89 -18.22
CA LYS A 110 10.93 21.97 -19.24
C LYS A 110 10.79 20.54 -18.69
N PRO A 111 9.94 19.69 -19.31
CA PRO A 111 9.92 18.25 -19.04
C PRO A 111 11.31 17.63 -19.29
N LEU A 112 11.80 16.81 -18.37
CA LEU A 112 13.08 16.07 -18.48
C LEU A 112 14.27 16.97 -18.86
N GLU A 113 14.36 18.14 -18.23
CA GLU A 113 15.42 19.10 -18.52
C GLU A 113 16.80 18.57 -18.09
N VAL A 114 17.68 18.35 -19.06
CA VAL A 114 18.97 17.63 -18.90
C VAL A 114 19.86 18.22 -17.80
N GLY A 115 19.84 19.54 -17.62
CA GLY A 115 20.60 20.20 -16.55
C GLY A 115 20.14 19.80 -15.15
N ILE A 116 18.83 19.65 -14.95
CA ILE A 116 18.21 19.22 -13.69
C ILE A 116 18.45 17.72 -13.50
N LEU A 117 18.14 16.89 -14.53
CA LEU A 117 18.38 15.44 -14.46
C LEU A 117 19.82 15.09 -14.09
N ARG A 118 20.80 15.83 -14.61
CA ARG A 118 22.21 15.68 -14.22
C ARG A 118 22.42 15.99 -12.73
N ARG A 119 21.91 17.12 -12.21
CA ARG A 119 22.05 17.48 -10.79
C ARG A 119 21.36 16.47 -9.85
N VAL A 120 20.22 15.94 -10.28
CA VAL A 120 19.52 14.86 -9.57
C VAL A 120 20.38 13.59 -9.54
N LYS A 121 20.99 13.20 -10.66
CA LYS A 121 21.90 12.04 -10.73
C LYS A 121 23.17 12.24 -9.87
N GLU A 122 23.72 13.45 -9.84
CA GLU A 122 24.85 13.80 -8.96
C GLU A 122 24.48 13.57 -7.49
N LEU A 123 23.41 14.20 -7.00
CA LEU A 123 22.90 14.04 -5.63
C LEU A 123 22.56 12.58 -5.29
N LEU A 124 21.86 11.87 -6.18
CA LEU A 124 21.54 10.45 -5.98
C LEU A 124 22.78 9.55 -6.05
N SER A 125 23.90 9.98 -6.64
CA SER A 125 25.15 9.23 -6.63
C SER A 125 25.87 9.30 -5.28
N GLU A 126 25.88 10.49 -4.65
CA GLU A 126 26.54 10.78 -3.37
C GLU A 126 25.86 10.09 -2.17
N VAL A 127 24.53 9.92 -2.23
CA VAL A 127 23.70 9.40 -1.13
C VAL A 127 23.71 7.87 -1.07
N ASP A 128 23.99 7.26 0.08
CA ASP A 128 23.94 5.80 0.24
C ASP A 128 22.48 5.25 0.28
N PRO A 129 22.27 3.94 0.01
CA PRO A 129 20.93 3.36 -0.04
C PRO A 129 20.08 3.51 1.24
N ARG A 130 20.71 3.54 2.42
CA ARG A 130 20.04 3.67 3.72
C ARG A 130 19.64 5.11 3.99
N THR A 131 20.50 6.07 3.64
CA THR A 131 20.17 7.50 3.71
C THR A 131 19.07 7.86 2.69
N ALA A 132 19.11 7.30 1.48
CA ALA A 132 18.00 7.42 0.52
C ALA A 132 16.69 6.84 1.08
N ALA A 133 16.72 5.63 1.67
CA ALA A 133 15.55 5.02 2.31
C ALA A 133 14.99 5.86 3.48
N LYS A 134 15.84 6.55 4.25
CA LYS A 134 15.41 7.51 5.28
C LYS A 134 14.74 8.75 4.69
N HIS A 135 15.28 9.33 3.61
CA HIS A 135 14.67 10.45 2.91
C HIS A 135 13.29 10.10 2.34
N ILE A 136 13.20 8.94 1.66
CA ILE A 136 11.94 8.39 1.12
C ILE A 136 10.92 8.21 2.26
N THR A 137 11.30 7.51 3.34
CA THR A 137 10.41 7.28 4.49
C THR A 137 9.96 8.58 5.16
N LYS A 138 10.81 9.60 5.30
CA LYS A 138 10.37 10.89 5.82
C LYS A 138 9.30 11.52 4.91
N ALA A 139 9.56 11.62 3.61
CA ALA A 139 8.62 12.23 2.67
C ALA A 139 7.30 11.44 2.57
N ASP A 140 7.36 10.11 2.56
CA ASP A 140 6.18 9.23 2.55
C ASP A 140 5.33 9.40 3.82
N CYS A 141 5.95 9.31 5.00
CA CYS A 141 5.23 9.44 6.28
C CYS A 141 4.68 10.85 6.52
N MET A 142 5.27 11.91 5.94
CA MET A 142 4.67 13.26 5.93
C MET A 142 3.42 13.31 5.05
N VAL A 143 3.49 12.87 3.79
CA VAL A 143 2.34 12.86 2.86
C VAL A 143 1.19 12.01 3.39
N ALA A 144 1.51 10.85 3.98
CA ALA A 144 0.53 9.93 4.56
C ALA A 144 0.02 10.34 5.96
N ARG A 145 0.40 11.53 6.46
CA ARG A 145 -0.02 12.08 7.77
C ARG A 145 0.24 11.11 8.94
N ILE A 146 1.42 10.47 8.90
CA ILE A 146 2.01 9.65 9.98
C ILE A 146 2.95 10.52 10.84
N LEU A 147 3.70 11.42 10.20
CA LEU A 147 4.64 12.37 10.82
C LEU A 147 4.24 13.82 10.56
N GLU A 148 4.71 14.73 11.41
CA GLU A 148 4.65 16.20 11.23
C GLU A 148 3.22 16.74 10.99
N VAL A 149 2.20 16.04 11.48
CA VAL A 149 0.78 16.43 11.40
C VAL A 149 0.50 17.62 12.32
N THR A 150 0.05 18.74 11.77
CA THR A 150 -0.32 19.92 12.58
C THR A 150 -1.71 19.74 13.23
N PRO A 151 -2.01 20.48 14.32
CA PRO A 151 -3.33 20.46 14.94
C PRO A 151 -4.48 20.83 13.97
N GLU A 152 -4.20 21.66 12.97
CA GLU A 152 -5.15 22.07 11.93
C GLU A 152 -5.47 20.90 11.00
N VAL A 153 -4.45 20.18 10.53
CA VAL A 153 -4.63 18.99 9.69
C VAL A 153 -5.34 17.89 10.48
N GLN A 154 -4.99 17.69 11.76
CA GLN A 154 -5.68 16.74 12.62
C GLN A 154 -7.16 17.12 12.83
N ARG A 155 -7.46 18.40 13.07
CA ARG A 155 -8.83 18.94 13.19
C ARG A 155 -9.63 18.79 11.89
N MET A 156 -9.01 19.03 10.73
CA MET A 156 -9.63 18.82 9.41
C MET A 156 -9.98 17.36 9.14
N MET A 157 -9.08 16.42 9.47
CA MET A 157 -9.33 14.99 9.30
C MET A 157 -10.44 14.46 10.22
N GLY A 158 -10.54 15.01 11.43
CA GLY A 158 -11.42 14.51 12.50
C GLY A 158 -10.88 13.26 13.23
N VAL A 159 -9.65 12.84 12.93
CA VAL A 159 -9.02 11.61 13.44
C VAL A 159 -7.54 11.80 13.76
N SER A 160 -6.98 10.89 14.55
CA SER A 160 -5.65 11.03 15.18
C SER A 160 -4.45 10.64 14.30
N SER A 161 -4.72 10.08 13.13
CA SER A 161 -3.74 9.42 12.25
C SER A 161 -4.22 9.44 10.80
N GLY A 162 -3.30 9.67 9.86
CA GLY A 162 -3.58 9.47 8.43
C GLY A 162 -3.96 8.03 8.08
N MET A 163 -3.42 7.02 8.79
CA MET A 163 -3.77 5.60 8.57
C MET A 163 -5.23 5.30 8.93
N GLU A 164 -5.81 6.04 9.87
CA GLU A 164 -7.25 6.00 10.17
C GLU A 164 -8.04 6.72 9.08
N PHE A 165 -7.60 7.94 8.71
CA PHE A 165 -8.22 8.78 7.68
C PHE A 165 -8.34 8.08 6.31
N LEU A 166 -7.34 7.29 5.90
CA LEU A 166 -7.39 6.51 4.64
C LEU A 166 -8.59 5.55 4.55
N THR A 167 -9.14 5.09 5.66
CA THR A 167 -10.30 4.18 5.67
C THR A 167 -11.66 4.89 5.59
N LEU A 168 -11.68 6.22 5.75
CA LEU A 168 -12.92 7.01 5.84
C LEU A 168 -13.34 7.56 4.47
N PRO A 169 -14.65 7.79 4.21
CA PRO A 169 -15.11 8.30 2.92
C PRO A 169 -14.44 9.63 2.53
N HIS A 170 -14.36 10.57 3.46
CA HIS A 170 -13.73 11.90 3.25
C HIS A 170 -12.20 11.86 3.18
N GLY A 171 -11.57 10.70 3.40
CA GLY A 171 -10.14 10.47 3.14
C GLY A 171 -9.77 10.28 1.67
N GLN A 172 -10.75 10.33 0.75
CA GLN A 172 -10.57 10.12 -0.70
C GLN A 172 -9.40 10.89 -1.30
N GLN A 173 -9.30 12.19 -1.04
CA GLN A 173 -8.23 13.00 -1.65
C GLN A 173 -6.83 12.56 -1.20
N MET A 174 -6.66 12.08 0.03
CA MET A 174 -5.38 11.54 0.48
C MET A 174 -5.08 10.16 -0.13
N ARG A 175 -6.10 9.34 -0.44
CA ARG A 175 -5.91 8.11 -1.21
C ARG A 175 -5.43 8.41 -2.64
N LEU A 176 -6.06 9.39 -3.31
CA LEU A 176 -5.66 9.85 -4.64
C LEU A 176 -4.24 10.45 -4.64
N ASP A 177 -3.88 11.23 -3.62
CA ASP A 177 -2.53 11.80 -3.47
C ASP A 177 -1.47 10.72 -3.24
N LEU A 178 -1.77 9.67 -2.47
CA LEU A 178 -0.85 8.54 -2.31
C LEU A 178 -0.69 7.72 -3.60
N LEU A 179 -1.75 7.55 -4.40
CA LEU A 179 -1.67 6.91 -5.71
C LEU A 179 -0.82 7.74 -6.70
N GLU A 180 -1.05 9.05 -6.77
CA GLU A 180 -0.24 9.99 -7.56
C GLU A 180 1.23 9.95 -7.15
N ARG A 181 1.51 9.96 -5.84
CA ARG A 181 2.88 9.88 -5.30
C ARG A 181 3.56 8.56 -5.67
N LEU A 182 2.90 7.42 -5.47
CA LEU A 182 3.47 6.10 -5.75
C LEU A 182 3.84 5.96 -7.24
N GLN A 183 2.93 6.35 -8.14
CA GLN A 183 3.14 6.24 -9.58
C GLN A 183 4.18 7.25 -10.08
N THR A 184 4.15 8.50 -9.60
CA THR A 184 5.16 9.52 -9.92
C THR A 184 6.56 9.10 -9.48
N MET A 185 6.71 8.56 -8.26
CA MET A 185 7.99 8.06 -7.77
C MET A 185 8.48 6.83 -8.55
N SER A 186 7.58 5.92 -8.93
CA SER A 186 7.90 4.76 -9.77
C SER A 186 8.44 5.19 -11.15
N ILE A 187 7.78 6.17 -11.78
CA ILE A 187 8.21 6.76 -13.06
C ILE A 187 9.56 7.47 -12.90
N MET A 188 9.75 8.24 -11.81
CA MET A 188 11.00 8.97 -11.54
C MET A 188 12.22 8.03 -11.45
N LEU A 189 12.09 6.91 -10.73
CA LEU A 189 13.17 5.92 -10.60
C LEU A 189 13.46 5.21 -11.93
N ALA A 190 12.42 4.92 -12.74
CA ALA A 190 12.59 4.39 -14.08
C ALA A 190 13.26 5.40 -15.03
N VAL A 191 12.97 6.70 -14.90
CA VAL A 191 13.65 7.78 -15.65
C VAL A 191 15.13 7.89 -15.27
N ASP A 192 15.53 7.63 -14.02
CA ASP A 192 16.95 7.64 -13.64
C ASP A 192 17.71 6.47 -14.30
N VAL A 193 17.15 5.25 -14.26
CA VAL A 193 17.71 4.08 -14.97
C VAL A 193 17.79 4.30 -16.48
N LEU A 194 16.69 4.78 -17.09
CA LEU A 194 16.58 4.97 -18.55
C LEU A 194 17.28 6.25 -19.05
N GLY A 195 17.54 7.20 -18.16
CA GLY A 195 18.38 8.37 -18.37
C GLY A 195 19.87 8.09 -18.23
N CYS A 196 20.26 6.92 -17.71
CA CYS A 196 21.65 6.50 -17.59
C CYS A 196 22.24 6.06 -18.95
N THR A 197 22.47 7.03 -19.83
CA THR A 197 23.12 6.88 -21.15
C THR A 197 24.65 6.72 -21.05
N GLY A 198 25.15 6.21 -19.93
CA GLY A 198 26.54 5.79 -19.77
C GLY A 198 26.74 4.37 -20.30
N THR A 199 27.76 3.70 -19.77
CA THR A 199 27.96 2.27 -20.00
C THR A 199 26.82 1.43 -19.40
N THR A 200 26.60 0.23 -19.95
CA THR A 200 25.69 -0.76 -19.35
C THR A 200 26.15 -1.20 -17.94
N GLU A 201 27.43 -1.04 -17.62
CA GLU A 201 27.98 -1.29 -16.28
C GLU A 201 27.55 -0.21 -15.26
N GLU A 202 27.67 1.08 -15.59
CA GLU A 202 27.15 2.16 -14.75
C GLU A 202 25.62 2.05 -14.56
N ARG A 203 24.88 1.65 -15.60
CA ARG A 203 23.43 1.44 -15.52
C ARG A 203 23.07 0.22 -14.66
N ALA A 204 23.85 -0.86 -14.72
CA ALA A 204 23.68 -2.02 -13.84
C ALA A 204 24.05 -1.70 -12.38
N GLY A 205 25.05 -0.85 -12.13
CA GLY A 205 25.38 -0.34 -10.80
C GLY A 205 24.28 0.54 -10.20
N LEU A 206 23.65 1.39 -11.02
CA LEU A 206 22.47 2.16 -10.61
C LEU A 206 21.28 1.25 -10.29
N LEU A 207 21.02 0.25 -11.13
CA LEU A 207 19.96 -0.74 -10.91
C LEU A 207 20.20 -1.53 -9.61
N HIS A 208 21.45 -1.90 -9.31
CA HIS A 208 21.85 -2.50 -8.03
C HIS A 208 21.56 -1.57 -6.85
N LYS A 209 21.89 -0.28 -6.96
CA LYS A 209 21.64 0.73 -5.92
C LYS A 209 20.14 0.88 -5.62
N ILE A 210 19.29 0.85 -6.65
CA ILE A 210 17.82 0.90 -6.50
C ILE A 210 17.30 -0.37 -5.78
N ILE A 211 17.84 -1.55 -6.09
CA ILE A 211 17.54 -2.80 -5.36
C ILE A 211 17.98 -2.72 -3.89
N GLN A 212 19.14 -2.10 -3.59
CA GLN A 212 19.57 -1.86 -2.21
C GLN A 212 18.64 -0.89 -1.47
N ILE A 213 18.14 0.16 -2.13
CA ILE A 213 17.15 1.09 -1.56
C ILE A 213 15.85 0.34 -1.21
N ALA A 214 15.36 -0.54 -2.10
CA ALA A 214 14.20 -1.39 -1.79
C ALA A 214 14.43 -2.29 -0.57
N ALA A 215 15.63 -2.88 -0.44
CA ALA A 215 15.98 -3.72 0.71
C ALA A 215 16.08 -2.92 2.03
N GLU A 216 16.63 -1.70 2.00
CA GLU A 216 16.68 -0.79 3.15
C GLU A 216 15.27 -0.29 3.54
N LEU A 217 14.41 0.00 2.56
CA LEU A 217 13.00 0.35 2.80
C LEU A 217 12.22 -0.80 3.43
N LYS A 218 12.38 -2.02 2.92
CA LYS A 218 11.74 -3.23 3.48
C LYS A 218 12.22 -3.53 4.90
N SER A 219 13.53 -3.65 5.09
CA SER A 219 14.10 -4.28 6.29
C SER A 219 14.44 -3.26 7.39
N THR A 220 15.14 -2.18 7.04
CA THR A 220 15.59 -1.16 8.02
C THR A 220 14.48 -0.17 8.33
N MET A 221 13.85 0.42 7.31
CA MET A 221 12.80 1.43 7.52
C MET A 221 11.44 0.80 7.83
N GLY A 222 11.11 -0.34 7.23
CA GLY A 222 9.77 -0.93 7.32
C GLY A 222 8.71 -0.03 6.67
N ASN A 223 9.08 0.64 5.58
CA ASN A 223 8.21 1.49 4.77
C ASN A 223 7.77 0.69 3.54
N MET A 224 6.61 0.05 3.63
CA MET A 224 6.10 -0.79 2.55
C MET A 224 5.62 0.03 1.35
N PHE A 225 5.04 1.20 1.57
CA PHE A 225 4.59 2.10 0.51
C PHE A 225 5.76 2.54 -0.40
N GLY A 226 6.85 3.04 0.19
CA GLY A 226 8.07 3.39 -0.54
C GLY A 226 8.74 2.17 -1.18
N PHE A 227 8.78 1.03 -0.48
CA PHE A 227 9.26 -0.24 -1.04
C PHE A 227 8.49 -0.64 -2.30
N THR A 228 7.16 -0.58 -2.28
CA THR A 228 6.31 -0.86 -3.45
C THR A 228 6.55 0.12 -4.60
N ALA A 229 6.73 1.42 -4.33
CA ALA A 229 7.08 2.39 -5.38
C ALA A 229 8.41 2.05 -6.07
N VAL A 230 9.43 1.65 -5.30
CA VAL A 230 10.73 1.23 -5.87
C VAL A 230 10.60 -0.09 -6.65
N MET A 231 9.87 -1.06 -6.13
CA MET A 231 9.68 -2.35 -6.79
C MET A 231 8.88 -2.23 -8.09
N ARG A 232 7.82 -1.40 -8.13
CA ARG A 232 7.07 -1.10 -9.36
C ARG A 232 7.98 -0.46 -10.42
N ALA A 233 8.93 0.40 -10.04
CA ALA A 233 9.91 0.96 -10.98
C ALA A 233 10.82 -0.11 -11.63
N LEU A 234 11.21 -1.13 -10.87
CA LEU A 234 12.02 -2.25 -11.35
C LEU A 234 11.23 -3.21 -12.25
N GLU A 235 9.92 -3.31 -12.05
CA GLU A 235 9.02 -4.23 -12.76
C GLU A 235 8.39 -3.63 -14.03
N LEU A 236 8.35 -2.29 -14.15
CA LEU A 236 7.88 -1.58 -15.36
C LEU A 236 8.45 -2.23 -16.64
N PRO A 237 7.63 -2.53 -17.67
CA PRO A 237 8.05 -3.25 -18.88
C PRO A 237 9.28 -2.65 -19.57
N GLN A 238 9.48 -1.34 -19.46
CA GLN A 238 10.59 -0.60 -20.04
C GLN A 238 11.92 -0.81 -19.30
N VAL A 239 11.88 -1.16 -18.01
CA VAL A 239 13.06 -1.42 -17.16
C VAL A 239 13.34 -2.93 -17.10
N SER A 240 12.31 -3.75 -16.92
CA SER A 240 12.46 -5.21 -16.83
C SER A 240 12.98 -5.85 -18.13
N ARG A 241 12.72 -5.26 -19.30
CA ARG A 241 13.23 -5.74 -20.61
C ARG A 241 14.71 -5.47 -20.91
N LEU A 242 15.46 -4.81 -20.02
CA LEU A 242 16.84 -4.37 -20.29
C LEU A 242 17.84 -5.54 -20.13
N GLU A 243 17.71 -6.56 -20.99
CA GLU A 243 18.44 -7.82 -20.92
C GLU A 243 19.96 -7.69 -20.75
N GLN A 244 20.59 -6.70 -21.38
CA GLN A 244 22.03 -6.46 -21.22
C GLN A 244 22.33 -5.90 -19.83
N THR A 245 21.52 -4.93 -19.36
CA THR A 245 21.64 -4.38 -17.99
C THR A 245 21.42 -5.46 -16.92
N TRP A 246 20.35 -6.26 -17.04
CA TRP A 246 20.06 -7.36 -16.11
C TRP A 246 21.09 -8.50 -16.20
N THR A 247 21.73 -8.71 -17.36
CA THR A 247 22.85 -9.65 -17.50
C THR A 247 24.10 -9.13 -16.80
N VAL A 248 24.47 -7.85 -16.96
CA VAL A 248 25.62 -7.26 -16.27
C VAL A 248 25.38 -7.19 -14.75
N LEU A 249 24.15 -6.89 -14.31
CA LEU A 249 23.75 -6.99 -12.89
C LEU A 249 24.02 -8.40 -12.34
N ARG A 250 23.56 -9.45 -13.05
CA ARG A 250 23.79 -10.85 -12.66
C ARG A 250 25.26 -11.28 -12.68
N GLN A 251 26.13 -10.58 -13.41
CA GLN A 251 27.56 -10.87 -13.52
C GLN A 251 28.44 -10.09 -12.53
N ARG A 252 28.04 -8.87 -12.15
CA ARG A 252 28.85 -7.95 -11.31
C ARG A 252 28.27 -7.70 -9.92
N HIS A 253 26.97 -7.88 -9.75
CA HIS A 253 26.22 -7.63 -8.52
C HIS A 253 25.30 -8.82 -8.19
N THR A 254 25.86 -10.04 -8.27
CA THR A 254 25.14 -11.32 -8.18
C THR A 254 24.24 -11.42 -6.94
N GLU A 255 24.73 -10.98 -5.78
CA GLU A 255 23.94 -10.93 -4.54
C GLU A 255 22.73 -10.00 -4.64
N GLY A 256 22.88 -8.84 -5.31
CA GLY A 256 21.77 -7.92 -5.58
C GLY A 256 20.73 -8.50 -6.53
N ALA A 257 21.16 -9.20 -7.57
CA ALA A 257 20.25 -9.91 -8.48
C ALA A 257 19.49 -11.05 -7.77
N ILE A 258 20.16 -11.81 -6.89
CA ILE A 258 19.53 -12.84 -6.05
C ILE A 258 18.56 -12.22 -5.06
N LEU A 259 18.94 -11.13 -4.37
CA LEU A 259 18.09 -10.41 -3.42
C LEU A 259 16.79 -9.93 -4.07
N TYR A 260 16.87 -9.36 -5.28
CA TYR A 260 15.68 -8.96 -6.04
C TYR A 260 14.79 -10.17 -6.40
N GLU A 261 15.34 -11.17 -7.10
CA GLU A 261 14.56 -12.29 -7.65
C GLU A 261 14.09 -13.32 -6.62
N LYS A 262 14.79 -13.48 -5.50
CA LYS A 262 14.53 -14.52 -4.49
C LYS A 262 14.01 -13.99 -3.16
N THR A 263 14.08 -12.68 -2.91
CA THR A 263 13.55 -12.08 -1.68
C THR A 263 12.55 -10.97 -1.97
N LEU A 264 12.92 -9.92 -2.70
CA LEU A 264 12.09 -8.72 -2.80
C LEU A 264 10.86 -8.91 -3.68
N ARG A 265 11.01 -9.47 -4.89
CA ARG A 265 9.88 -9.74 -5.81
C ARG A 265 8.90 -10.78 -5.24
N PRO A 266 9.34 -11.95 -4.70
CA PRO A 266 8.44 -12.89 -4.04
C PRO A 266 7.70 -12.29 -2.85
N PHE A 267 8.38 -11.49 -2.01
CA PHE A 267 7.77 -10.81 -0.87
C PHE A 267 6.71 -9.79 -1.29
N MET A 268 6.99 -8.93 -2.28
CA MET A 268 5.97 -7.98 -2.75
C MET A 268 4.76 -8.70 -3.36
N LYS A 269 4.98 -9.80 -4.10
CA LYS A 269 3.87 -10.63 -4.57
C LYS A 269 3.06 -11.19 -3.40
N SER A 270 3.70 -11.78 -2.39
CA SER A 270 2.99 -12.35 -1.25
C SER A 270 2.21 -11.30 -0.45
N LEU A 271 2.74 -10.07 -0.32
CA LEU A 271 2.02 -8.93 0.25
C LEU A 271 0.78 -8.54 -0.57
N ASN A 272 0.89 -8.49 -1.90
CA ASN A 272 -0.23 -8.16 -2.78
C ASN A 272 -1.30 -9.26 -2.77
N ASP A 273 -0.87 -10.53 -2.79
CA ASP A 273 -1.72 -11.72 -2.71
C ASP A 273 -2.37 -11.92 -1.32
N GLY A 274 -2.08 -11.07 -0.32
CA GLY A 274 -2.63 -11.18 1.03
C GLY A 274 -2.13 -12.39 1.85
N ARG A 275 -0.92 -12.88 1.54
CA ARG A 275 -0.29 -14.07 2.14
C ARG A 275 1.00 -13.77 2.92
N GLU A 276 1.24 -12.50 3.20
CA GLU A 276 2.42 -12.01 3.92
C GLU A 276 2.00 -10.88 4.85
N SER A 277 2.67 -10.77 5.99
CA SER A 277 2.35 -9.74 6.99
C SER A 277 3.62 -9.07 7.50
N CYS A 278 3.56 -7.74 7.66
CA CYS A 278 4.72 -6.97 8.09
C CYS A 278 4.75 -6.90 9.61
N PRO A 279 5.86 -7.30 10.28
CA PRO A 279 5.99 -7.20 11.73
C PRO A 279 5.69 -5.78 12.23
N LEU A 280 4.66 -5.66 13.06
CA LEU A 280 4.15 -4.38 13.56
C LEU A 280 5.24 -3.56 14.27
N SER A 281 6.12 -4.23 15.02
CA SER A 281 7.28 -3.64 15.71
C SER A 281 8.33 -3.03 14.78
N ASN A 282 8.35 -3.39 13.50
CA ASN A 282 9.30 -2.89 12.51
C ASN A 282 8.66 -1.95 11.46
N THR A 283 7.33 -1.87 11.40
CA THR A 283 6.63 -1.18 10.30
C THR A 283 6.45 0.31 10.60
N SER A 284 6.99 1.19 9.76
CA SER A 284 6.79 2.66 9.82
C SER A 284 5.72 3.16 8.85
N PHE A 285 5.51 2.44 7.74
CA PHE A 285 4.41 2.66 6.80
C PHE A 285 3.91 1.28 6.34
N PRO A 286 2.65 0.89 6.64
CA PRO A 286 2.09 -0.40 6.24
C PRO A 286 1.81 -0.50 4.73
N HIS A 287 1.52 -1.72 4.26
CA HIS A 287 1.20 -1.97 2.84
C HIS A 287 -0.23 -1.53 2.52
N VAL A 288 -0.41 -0.26 2.13
CA VAL A 288 -1.74 0.32 1.88
C VAL A 288 -2.22 0.22 0.43
N LEU A 289 -1.35 -0.08 -0.55
CA LEU A 289 -1.71 0.01 -1.97
C LEU A 289 -2.98 -0.78 -2.35
N PRO A 290 -3.17 -2.05 -1.92
CA PRO A 290 -4.40 -2.80 -2.21
C PRO A 290 -5.68 -2.10 -1.73
N LEU A 291 -5.63 -1.46 -0.55
CA LEU A 291 -6.73 -0.65 -0.01
C LEU A 291 -7.00 0.59 -0.86
N LEU A 292 -5.94 1.27 -1.34
CA LEU A 292 -6.07 2.46 -2.18
C LEU A 292 -6.77 2.12 -3.51
N SER A 293 -6.29 1.09 -4.24
CA SER A 293 -6.89 0.63 -5.49
C SER A 293 -8.33 0.13 -5.30
N LEU A 294 -8.61 -0.57 -4.19
CA LEU A 294 -9.94 -1.14 -3.91
C LEU A 294 -11.02 -0.08 -3.63
N LEU A 295 -10.64 1.03 -2.99
CA LEU A 295 -11.57 2.12 -2.65
C LEU A 295 -11.72 3.13 -3.80
N GLU A 296 -10.63 3.51 -4.48
CA GLU A 296 -10.64 4.51 -5.57
C GLU A 296 -10.80 3.85 -6.95
N LYS A 297 -11.91 3.11 -7.13
CA LYS A 297 -12.15 2.31 -8.35
C LYS A 297 -12.17 3.16 -9.62
N SER A 298 -11.13 3.02 -10.43
CA SER A 298 -10.84 3.74 -11.69
C SER A 298 -10.33 5.18 -11.46
N MET A 299 -9.27 5.66 -12.12
CA MET A 299 -8.57 5.19 -13.33
C MET A 299 -7.03 5.19 -13.16
N VAL A 300 -6.31 4.41 -13.98
CA VAL A 300 -4.83 4.47 -14.15
C VAL A 300 -4.00 4.11 -12.90
N VAL A 301 -4.26 2.93 -12.35
CA VAL A 301 -3.15 2.08 -11.86
C VAL A 301 -2.55 1.39 -13.10
N GLY A 302 -1.22 1.40 -13.23
CA GLY A 302 -0.55 1.02 -14.49
C GLY A 302 -0.77 -0.42 -14.95
N GLU A 303 -0.81 -0.63 -16.27
CA GLU A 303 -1.26 -1.85 -16.97
C GLU A 303 -0.80 -3.17 -16.34
N GLY A 304 -1.72 -3.78 -15.60
CA GLY A 304 -1.61 -5.12 -15.03
C GLY A 304 -2.94 -5.48 -14.37
N THR A 305 -3.39 -6.72 -14.54
CA THR A 305 -4.56 -7.26 -13.84
C THR A 305 -4.31 -7.21 -12.33
N GLU A 306 -5.16 -6.49 -11.59
CA GLU A 306 -4.99 -6.39 -10.13
C GLU A 306 -5.18 -7.77 -9.48
N PRO A 307 -4.55 -8.06 -8.32
CA PRO A 307 -4.55 -9.41 -7.72
C PRO A 307 -5.95 -10.02 -7.52
N TRP A 308 -6.95 -9.18 -7.28
CA TRP A 308 -8.36 -9.58 -7.07
C TRP A 308 -9.21 -9.64 -8.35
N GLU A 309 -8.66 -9.29 -9.51
CA GLU A 309 -9.34 -9.46 -10.81
C GLU A 309 -9.14 -10.88 -11.38
N VAL A 310 -8.29 -11.69 -10.75
CA VAL A 310 -8.12 -13.12 -11.08
C VAL A 310 -9.19 -13.94 -10.34
N ALA A 311 -10.05 -14.63 -11.12
CA ALA A 311 -11.39 -15.03 -10.70
C ALA A 311 -11.50 -16.11 -9.60
N GLU A 312 -10.43 -16.81 -9.22
CA GLU A 312 -10.48 -17.93 -8.26
C GLU A 312 -10.15 -17.54 -6.81
N ALA A 313 -9.44 -16.43 -6.57
CA ALA A 313 -8.97 -16.04 -5.23
C ALA A 313 -9.31 -14.59 -4.82
N GLY A 314 -9.90 -13.80 -5.73
CA GLY A 314 -10.00 -12.35 -5.53
C GLY A 314 -10.86 -11.89 -4.36
N VAL A 315 -11.85 -12.69 -3.91
CA VAL A 315 -12.68 -12.34 -2.75
C VAL A 315 -11.88 -12.44 -1.44
N ASP A 316 -11.07 -13.50 -1.28
CA ASP A 316 -10.28 -13.70 -0.07
C ASP A 316 -9.16 -12.66 0.05
N VAL A 317 -8.52 -12.31 -1.07
CA VAL A 317 -7.55 -11.20 -1.15
C VAL A 317 -8.19 -9.87 -0.74
N VAL A 318 -9.39 -9.57 -1.23
CA VAL A 318 -10.14 -8.36 -0.84
C VAL A 318 -10.50 -8.37 0.64
N MET A 319 -10.97 -9.50 1.17
CA MET A 319 -11.33 -9.64 2.59
C MET A 319 -10.12 -9.52 3.51
N PHE A 320 -8.97 -10.08 3.13
CA PHE A 320 -7.70 -9.90 3.85
C PHE A 320 -7.31 -8.42 3.91
N HIS A 321 -7.29 -7.72 2.77
CA HIS A 321 -6.86 -6.31 2.72
C HIS A 321 -7.82 -5.37 3.44
N LEU A 322 -9.13 -5.64 3.43
CA LEU A 322 -10.11 -4.92 4.26
C LEU A 322 -9.95 -5.22 5.76
N GLY A 323 -9.63 -6.46 6.13
CA GLY A 323 -9.31 -6.84 7.50
C GLY A 323 -8.04 -6.15 8.01
N ALA A 324 -6.97 -6.19 7.22
CA ALA A 324 -5.71 -5.49 7.49
C ALA A 324 -5.91 -3.97 7.57
N ALA A 325 -6.74 -3.37 6.70
CA ALA A 325 -7.07 -1.94 6.74
C ALA A 325 -7.71 -1.51 8.08
N ARG A 326 -8.60 -2.32 8.65
CA ARG A 326 -9.18 -2.06 9.98
C ARG A 326 -8.10 -2.03 11.07
N THR A 327 -7.14 -2.94 11.01
CA THR A 327 -5.99 -3.00 11.93
C THR A 327 -5.04 -1.82 11.71
N ILE A 328 -4.75 -1.45 10.46
CA ILE A 328 -3.93 -0.30 10.07
C ILE A 328 -4.51 1.02 10.62
N ALA A 329 -5.83 1.20 10.53
CA ALA A 329 -6.52 2.36 11.10
C ALA A 329 -6.33 2.45 12.62
N GLN A 330 -6.58 1.34 13.33
CA GLN A 330 -6.48 1.28 14.80
C GLN A 330 -5.05 1.50 15.32
N LEU A 331 -4.04 1.08 14.57
CA LEU A 331 -2.64 1.10 15.00
C LEU A 331 -1.84 2.31 14.51
N GLY A 332 -2.53 3.36 14.05
CA GLY A 332 -1.94 4.62 13.58
C GLY A 332 -0.85 5.24 14.48
N GLY A 333 -1.00 5.13 15.80
CA GLY A 333 0.01 5.58 16.76
C GLY A 333 1.34 4.83 16.68
N ILE A 334 1.31 3.52 16.41
CA ILE A 334 2.51 2.67 16.39
C ILE A 334 3.36 2.96 15.14
N TYR A 335 2.73 3.12 13.98
CA TYR A 335 3.44 3.49 12.74
C TYR A 335 4.18 4.83 12.89
N ARG A 336 3.55 5.80 13.56
CA ARG A 336 4.18 7.08 13.96
C ARG A 336 5.38 6.87 14.87
N SER A 337 5.24 6.19 16.02
CA SER A 337 6.36 5.95 16.95
C SER A 337 7.52 5.20 16.29
N ASN A 338 7.23 4.25 15.40
CA ASN A 338 8.23 3.53 14.62
C ASN A 338 8.95 4.44 13.62
N ALA A 339 8.23 5.32 12.93
CA ALA A 339 8.80 6.29 12.00
C ALA A 339 9.67 7.34 12.72
N GLU A 340 9.20 7.87 13.85
CA GLU A 340 9.93 8.80 14.73
C GLU A 340 11.23 8.18 15.25
N SER A 341 11.16 6.95 15.78
CA SER A 341 12.32 6.20 16.27
C SER A 341 13.38 5.98 15.17
N LYS A 342 12.96 5.55 13.97
CA LYS A 342 13.88 5.25 12.85
C LYS A 342 14.50 6.49 12.19
N LEU A 343 13.86 7.64 12.36
CA LEU A 343 14.34 8.95 11.92
C LEU A 343 14.93 9.77 13.08
N GLN A 344 15.07 9.22 14.29
CA GLN A 344 15.66 9.91 15.42
C GLN A 344 17.10 10.36 15.10
N GLY A 345 17.37 11.65 15.28
CA GLY A 345 18.66 12.27 14.95
C GLY A 345 18.98 12.37 13.45
N PHE A 346 18.04 12.04 12.54
CA PHE A 346 18.29 12.09 11.09
C PHE A 346 18.29 13.52 10.54
N GLN A 347 19.48 14.10 10.42
CA GLN A 347 19.71 15.37 9.73
C GLN A 347 19.83 15.13 8.21
N GLY A 348 18.70 14.84 7.55
CA GLY A 348 18.65 14.67 6.10
C GLY A 348 19.00 15.95 5.34
N GLN A 349 19.75 15.83 4.26
CA GLN A 349 20.12 16.97 3.39
C GLN A 349 18.89 17.53 2.67
N ALA A 350 18.71 18.85 2.66
CA ALA A 350 17.53 19.49 2.07
C ALA A 350 17.39 19.19 0.56
N GLU A 351 18.45 19.38 -0.22
CA GLU A 351 18.48 19.08 -1.66
C GLU A 351 18.14 17.62 -1.97
N VAL A 352 18.54 16.67 -1.12
CA VAL A 352 18.25 15.24 -1.29
C VAL A 352 16.81 14.90 -0.93
N LEU A 353 16.26 15.49 0.15
CA LEU A 353 14.85 15.33 0.49
C LEU A 353 13.95 15.84 -0.64
N GLU A 354 14.35 16.92 -1.29
CA GLU A 354 13.66 17.54 -2.41
C GLU A 354 13.37 16.56 -3.55
N LEU A 355 14.33 15.68 -3.87
CA LEU A 355 14.23 14.66 -4.92
C LEU A 355 13.09 13.65 -4.67
N PHE A 356 12.65 13.51 -3.43
CA PHE A 356 11.59 12.61 -3.00
C PHE A 356 10.27 13.31 -2.71
N LEU A 357 10.15 14.62 -2.97
CA LEU A 357 8.88 15.36 -2.92
C LEU A 357 8.10 15.19 -4.21
N THR A 358 6.79 14.90 -4.11
CA THR A 358 5.95 14.62 -5.28
C THR A 358 5.91 15.81 -6.24
N ASP A 359 5.80 17.04 -5.73
CA ASP A 359 5.81 18.26 -6.55
C ASP A 359 7.10 18.43 -7.38
N PHE A 360 8.27 18.18 -6.79
CA PHE A 360 9.55 18.25 -7.49
C PHE A 360 9.58 17.21 -8.63
N GLN A 361 9.19 15.97 -8.33
CA GLN A 361 9.13 14.88 -9.31
C GLN A 361 8.12 15.20 -10.42
N MET A 362 6.92 15.68 -10.09
CA MET A 362 5.91 16.08 -11.08
C MET A 362 6.43 17.15 -12.03
N ARG A 363 7.10 18.18 -11.48
CA ARG A 363 7.71 19.25 -12.28
C ARG A 363 8.90 18.76 -13.11
N LEU A 364 9.72 17.85 -12.60
CA LEU A 364 10.88 17.31 -13.32
C LEU A 364 10.43 16.45 -14.51
N LEU A 365 9.43 15.58 -14.29
CA LEU A 365 8.88 14.71 -15.32
C LEU A 365 8.09 15.51 -16.35
N TRP A 366 7.04 16.22 -15.95
CA TRP A 366 6.07 16.83 -16.88
C TRP A 366 6.31 18.33 -17.16
N GLY A 367 7.29 18.96 -16.52
CA GLY A 367 7.60 20.37 -16.69
C GLY A 367 6.60 21.30 -16.00
N SER A 368 6.97 22.58 -15.88
CA SER A 368 6.18 23.65 -15.25
C SER A 368 4.72 23.74 -15.72
N ARG A 369 4.44 23.49 -17.01
CA ARG A 369 3.07 23.49 -17.57
C ARG A 369 2.41 22.11 -17.62
N GLY A 370 3.17 21.05 -17.93
CA GLY A 370 2.60 19.71 -18.09
C GLY A 370 2.27 19.03 -16.77
N ALA A 371 2.79 19.51 -15.63
CA ALA A 371 2.47 18.98 -14.31
C ALA A 371 1.03 19.31 -13.83
N GLU A 372 0.35 20.26 -14.46
CA GLU A 372 -1.07 20.57 -14.21
C GLU A 372 -2.04 19.71 -15.04
N GLU A 373 -1.54 18.97 -16.04
CA GLU A 373 -2.36 18.11 -16.91
C GLU A 373 -2.96 16.91 -16.16
N SER A 374 -4.05 16.36 -16.71
CA SER A 374 -4.71 15.21 -16.08
C SER A 374 -3.77 14.01 -15.94
N GLN A 375 -3.91 13.29 -14.82
CA GLN A 375 -3.07 12.13 -14.49
C GLN A 375 -3.04 11.10 -15.63
N VAL A 376 -4.18 10.85 -16.27
CA VAL A 376 -4.32 9.96 -17.44
C VAL A 376 -3.41 10.39 -18.59
N LEU A 377 -3.45 11.67 -18.98
CA LEU A 377 -2.63 12.20 -20.08
C LEU A 377 -1.15 12.26 -19.70
N ARG A 378 -0.83 12.62 -18.46
CA ARG A 378 0.54 12.62 -17.93
C ARG A 378 1.17 11.24 -17.97
N HIS A 379 0.46 10.21 -17.50
CA HIS A 379 0.96 8.83 -17.45
C HIS A 379 1.03 8.18 -18.83
N ALA A 380 -0.04 8.26 -19.64
CA ALA A 380 -0.07 7.66 -20.98
C ALA A 380 0.99 8.26 -21.93
N LYS A 381 1.30 9.55 -21.77
CA LYS A 381 2.40 10.20 -22.51
C LYS A 381 3.77 9.77 -21.99
N PHE A 382 3.91 9.51 -20.69
CA PHE A 382 5.19 9.08 -20.13
C PHE A 382 5.53 7.63 -20.43
N ASP A 383 4.55 6.72 -20.54
CA ASP A 383 4.81 5.37 -21.03
C ASP A 383 5.54 5.40 -22.39
N GLN A 384 5.03 6.19 -23.34
CA GLN A 384 5.64 6.34 -24.67
C GLN A 384 7.08 6.88 -24.58
N VAL A 385 7.36 7.79 -23.64
CA VAL A 385 8.71 8.33 -23.39
C VAL A 385 9.64 7.28 -22.79
N LEU A 386 9.21 6.57 -21.74
CA LEU A 386 9.97 5.46 -21.14
C LEU A 386 10.26 4.37 -22.19
N THR A 387 9.26 4.04 -23.00
CA THR A 387 9.35 3.04 -24.07
C THR A 387 10.33 3.48 -25.16
N ALA A 388 10.35 4.77 -25.52
CA ALA A 388 11.34 5.32 -26.46
C ALA A 388 12.77 5.33 -25.88
N LEU A 389 12.94 5.67 -24.59
CA LEU A 389 14.25 5.64 -23.93
C LEU A 389 14.79 4.21 -23.79
N SER A 390 13.94 3.25 -23.38
CA SER A 390 14.30 1.83 -23.28
C SER A 390 14.73 1.24 -24.62
N ASN A 391 13.95 1.46 -25.69
CA ASN A 391 14.33 1.03 -27.04
C ASN A 391 15.58 1.75 -27.58
N ARG A 392 15.94 2.93 -27.06
CA ARG A 392 17.17 3.65 -27.42
C ARG A 392 18.41 3.09 -26.71
N LEU A 393 18.28 2.68 -25.45
CA LEU A 393 19.37 2.05 -24.69
C LEU A 393 19.64 0.62 -25.17
N GLU A 394 18.58 -0.19 -25.29
CA GLU A 394 18.68 -1.60 -25.67
C GLU A 394 17.64 -1.91 -26.76
N PRO A 395 17.99 -1.70 -28.05
CA PRO A 395 17.09 -1.91 -29.18
C PRO A 395 16.53 -3.33 -29.23
N PRO A 396 15.24 -3.50 -29.59
CA PRO A 396 14.64 -4.82 -29.64
C PRO A 396 15.30 -5.66 -30.73
N VAL A 397 15.56 -6.93 -30.42
CA VAL A 397 16.12 -7.88 -31.39
C VAL A 397 15.14 -8.00 -32.55
N ARG A 398 15.59 -7.65 -33.76
CA ARG A 398 14.76 -7.82 -34.97
C ARG A 398 14.49 -9.32 -35.16
N PRO A 399 13.24 -9.77 -35.36
CA PRO A 399 12.99 -11.13 -35.82
C PRO A 399 13.73 -11.35 -37.15
N ARG A 400 14.22 -12.57 -37.35
CA ARG A 400 14.91 -13.03 -38.55
C ARG A 400 13.94 -13.61 -39.57
#